data_AF-A0A0L6TV82-F1
#
_entry.id   AF-A0A0L6TV82-F1
#
_cell.length_a   1.000
_cell.length_b   1.000
_cell.length_c   1.000
_cell.angle_alpha   90.00
_cell.angle_beta   90.00
_cell.angle_gamma   90.00
#
_symmetry.space_group_name_H-M   'P 1'
#
loop_
_entity.id
_entity.type
_entity.pdbx_description
1 polymer ?
#
loop_
_entity_poly.entity_id
_entity_poly.type
_entity_poly.pdbx_seq_one_letter_code
_entity_poly.pdbx_strand_id
1 'polypeptide(L)' 'MARKTIEKFKKQPETDGVEILEMELISYNYPKGGVGICPECGGKMNGIALDWECEACQLKLIGPLF' A
#
# COMPACT_ATOMS: atom_id res chain seq x y z
N MET A 1 -3.55 -7.97 21.55
CA MET A 1 -3.96 -8.28 20.16
C MET A 1 -3.50 -7.12 19.29
N ALA A 2 -2.44 -7.30 18.49
CA ALA A 2 -2.02 -6.26 17.56
C ALA A 2 -3.11 -6.14 16.48
N ARG A 3 -3.84 -5.02 16.47
CA ARG A 3 -4.80 -4.73 15.40
C ARG A 3 -3.99 -4.56 14.12
N LYS A 4 -4.12 -5.50 13.19
CA LYS A 4 -3.65 -5.34 11.82
C LYS A 4 -4.49 -4.22 11.20
N THR A 5 -3.86 -3.12 10.83
CA THR A 5 -4.53 -1.99 10.17
C THR A 5 -4.61 -2.32 8.69
N ILE A 6 -5.79 -2.65 8.18
CA ILE A 6 -5.99 -2.96 6.75
C ILE A 6 -6.63 -1.74 6.12
N GLU A 7 -5.92 -1.11 5.18
CA GLU A 7 -6.40 0.08 4.48
C GLU A 7 -6.52 -0.20 2.97
N LYS A 8 -7.30 0.64 2.29
CA LYS A 8 -7.54 0.56 0.85
C LYS A 8 -6.55 1.42 0.08
N PHE A 9 -6.04 0.90 -1.02
CA PHE A 9 -5.07 1.54 -1.90
C PHE A 9 -5.47 1.38 -3.35
N LYS A 10 -5.20 2.39 -4.17
CA LYS A 10 -5.41 2.38 -5.61
C LYS A 10 -4.16 1.85 -6.32
N LYS A 11 -4.29 0.87 -7.20
CA LYS A 11 -3.16 0.35 -8.01
C LYS A 11 -2.77 1.30 -9.13
N GLN A 12 -1.46 1.40 -9.40
CA GLN A 12 -0.88 2.15 -10.51
C GLN A 12 -0.04 1.24 -11.42
N PRO A 13 0.01 1.53 -12.75
CA PRO A 13 -0.74 2.59 -13.45
C PRO A 13 -2.22 2.26 -13.60
N GLU A 14 -3.06 3.29 -13.74
CA GLU A 14 -4.49 3.15 -14.03
C GLU A 14 -4.67 2.49 -15.41
N THR A 15 -4.82 1.18 -15.43
CA THR A 15 -5.06 0.41 -16.66
C THR A 15 -6.55 0.14 -16.74
N ASP A 16 -7.28 1.03 -17.44
CA ASP A 16 -8.72 0.98 -17.81
C ASP A 16 -9.75 0.65 -16.69
N GLY A 17 -9.30 0.46 -15.45
CA GLY A 17 -10.12 0.13 -14.29
C GLY A 17 -9.39 0.57 -13.02
N VAL A 18 -10.10 1.28 -12.15
CA VAL A 18 -9.58 1.65 -10.83
C VAL A 18 -9.57 0.39 -9.97
N GLU A 19 -8.44 -0.33 -9.94
CA GLU A 19 -8.25 -1.45 -9.04
C GLU A 19 -7.93 -0.94 -7.62
N ILE A 20 -8.86 -1.17 -6.69
CA ILE A 20 -8.65 -0.90 -5.27
C ILE A 20 -8.24 -2.21 -4.59
N LEU A 21 -7.10 -2.20 -3.92
CA LEU A 21 -6.53 -3.32 -3.20
C LEU A 21 -6.51 -3.01 -1.70
N GLU A 22 -6.77 -4.02 -0.89
CA GLU A 22 -6.65 -3.94 0.56
C GLU A 22 -5.25 -4.39 0.97
N MET A 23 -4.53 -3.54 1.69
CA MET A 23 -3.16 -3.80 2.13
C MET A 23 -3.06 -3.77 3.65
N GLU A 24 -2.37 -4.76 4.22
CA GLU A 24 -2.02 -4.73 5.64
C GLU A 24 -0.90 -3.72 5.89
N LEU A 25 -1.22 -2.65 6.63
CA LEU A 25 -0.27 -1.67 7.13
C LEU A 25 0.32 -2.12 8.46
N ILE A 26 1.65 -2.17 8.50
CA ILE A 26 2.42 -2.41 9.72
C ILE A 26 2.59 -1.09 10.47
N SER A 27 2.95 -0.03 9.75
CA SER A 27 3.10 1.31 10.28
C SER A 27 2.80 2.34 9.20
N TYR A 28 2.12 3.41 9.56
CA TYR A 28 1.90 4.54 8.67
C TYR A 28 1.84 5.83 9.46
N ASN A 29 2.61 6.82 9.01
CA ASN A 29 2.65 8.13 9.61
C ASN A 29 2.75 9.19 8.51
N TYR A 30 1.63 9.79 8.16
CA TYR A 30 1.58 10.86 7.18
C TYR A 30 2.24 12.14 7.72
N PRO A 31 3.10 12.84 6.96
CA PRO A 31 3.53 12.59 5.57
C PRO A 31 4.84 11.79 5.45
N LYS A 32 5.43 11.34 6.57
CA LYS A 32 6.74 10.65 6.60
C LYS A 32 6.75 9.33 5.82
N GLY A 33 5.61 8.65 5.75
CA GLY A 33 5.48 7.37 5.05
C GLY A 33 5.15 6.20 5.98
N GLY A 34 5.37 4.99 5.50
CA GLY A 34 5.00 3.78 6.23
C GLY A 34 5.56 2.49 5.64
N VAL A 35 5.27 1.40 6.31
CA VAL A 35 5.59 0.04 5.87
C VAL A 35 4.32 -0.80 5.91
N GLY A 36 4.10 -1.58 4.87
CA GLY A 36 2.98 -2.50 4.71
C GLY A 36 3.44 -3.81 4.07
N ILE A 37 2.48 -4.71 3.88
CA ILE A 37 2.67 -6.00 3.22
C ILE A 37 1.99 -5.95 1.87
N CYS A 38 2.75 -6.13 0.79
CA CYS A 38 2.23 -6.13 -0.57
C CYS A 38 1.14 -7.19 -0.74
N PRO A 39 -0.06 -6.83 -1.22
CA PRO A 39 -1.16 -7.76 -1.36
C PRO A 39 -0.96 -8.77 -2.49
N GLU A 40 -0.11 -8.49 -3.48
CA GLU A 40 0.11 -9.40 -4.62
C GLU A 40 1.19 -10.44 -4.37
N CYS A 41 2.30 -10.06 -3.74
CA CYS A 41 3.45 -10.96 -3.55
C CYS A 41 3.75 -11.29 -2.08
N GLY A 42 3.06 -10.66 -1.12
CA GLY A 42 3.37 -10.78 0.32
C GLY A 42 4.70 -10.14 0.74
N GLY A 43 5.39 -9.46 -0.17
CA GLY A 43 6.65 -8.77 0.08
C GLY A 43 6.48 -7.49 0.90
N LYS A 44 7.59 -6.90 1.32
CA LYS A 44 7.59 -5.61 2.01
C LYS A 44 7.20 -4.49 1.04
N MET A 45 6.28 -3.64 1.48
CA MET A 45 5.82 -2.46 0.76
C MET A 45 6.23 -1.22 1.56
N ASN A 46 6.89 -0.26 0.92
CA ASN A 46 7.25 1.00 1.56
C ASN A 46 6.42 2.12 0.98
N GLY A 47 5.90 2.97 1.86
CA GLY A 47 5.12 4.14 1.50
C GLY A 47 5.88 5.42 1.84
N ILE A 48 5.77 6.43 0.98
CA ILE A 48 6.20 7.80 1.22
C ILE A 48 4.98 8.69 0.94
N ALA A 49 4.55 9.47 1.93
CA ALA A 49 3.30 10.24 1.88
C ALA A 49 2.08 9.37 1.49
N LEU A 50 1.66 9.40 0.22
CA LEU A 50 0.57 8.57 -0.32
C LEU A 50 1.04 7.56 -1.37
N ASP A 51 2.30 7.62 -1.78
CA ASP A 51 2.88 6.74 -2.80
C ASP A 51 3.49 5.52 -2.13
N TRP A 52 3.10 4.33 -2.60
CA TRP A 52 3.56 3.06 -2.07
C TRP A 52 4.18 2.23 -3.18
N GLU A 53 5.33 1.64 -2.89
CA GLU A 53 6.04 0.77 -3.83
C GLU A 53 6.49 -0.51 -3.13
N CYS A 54 6.24 -1.65 -3.78
CA CYS A 54 6.74 -2.92 -3.33
C CYS A 54 8.16 -3.17 -3.86
N GLU A 55 9.09 -3.50 -2.97
CA GLU A 55 10.48 -3.79 -3.35
C GLU A 55 10.64 -5.11 -4.12
N ALA A 56 9.67 -6.04 -4.00
CA ALA A 56 9.77 -7.37 -4.60
C ALA A 56 9.18 -7.45 -6.02
N CYS A 57 7.96 -6.94 -6.21
CA CYS A 57 7.26 -7.00 -7.50
C CYS A 57 7.16 -5.65 -8.22
N GLN A 58 7.72 -4.57 -7.66
CA GLN A 58 7.64 -3.21 -8.18
C GLN A 58 6.19 -2.69 -8.36
N LEU A 59 5.24 -3.30 -7.65
CA LEU A 59 3.85 -2.85 -7.61
C LEU A 59 3.80 -1.46 -6.99
N LYS A 60 3.15 -0.52 -7.68
CA LYS A 60 2.91 0.84 -7.18
C LYS A 60 1.45 0.98 -6.77
N LEU A 61 1.22 1.55 -5.60
CA LEU A 61 -0.10 1.87 -5.09
C LEU A 61 -0.16 3.33 -4.60
N ILE A 62 -1.35 3.92 -4.57
CA ILE A 62 -1.63 5.23 -3.96
C ILE A 62 -2.65 5.06 -2.84
N GLY A 63 -2.35 5.59 -1.65
CA GLY A 63 -3.25 5.59 -0.50
C GLY A 63 -2.53 5.83 0.82
N PRO A 64 -3.16 5.57 1.97
CA PRO A 64 -4.49 4.98 2.14
C PRO A 64 -5.62 5.89 1.66
N LEU A 65 -6.67 5.29 1.09
CA LEU A 65 -7.91 5.96 0.69
C LEU A 65 -8.88 5.94 1.89
N PHE A 66 -9.27 7.13 2.38
CA PHE A 66 -10.24 7.31 3.47
C PHE A 66 -11.68 7.46 2.96
#